data_AF-A0A1Y6BAD3-F1
#
_entry.id   AF-A0A1Y6BAD3-F1
#
_cell.length_a   1.000
_cell.length_b   1.000
_cell.length_c   1.000
_cell.angle_alpha   90.00
_cell.angle_beta   90.00
_cell.angle_gamma   90.00
#
_symmetry.space_group_name_H-M   'P 1'
#
loop_
_entity.id
_entity.type
_entity.pdbx_description
1 polymer ?
#
loop_
_entity_poly.entity_id
_entity_poly.type
_entity_poly.pdbx_seq_one_letter_code
_entity_poly.pdbx_strand_id
1 'polypeptide(L)' 'MNQHRSQDFEPLSQQDFLAFGLNDVAYLRDVETEDGVVVGIFAADGTRMAVMKDLSTAAAAVRQNEMEPLSVH' A
#
# COMPACT_ATOMS: atom_id res chain seq x y z
N MET A 1 14.75 -27.95 -35.45
CA MET A 1 15.64 -27.38 -34.42
C MET A 1 14.87 -26.21 -33.79
N ASN A 2 13.98 -26.47 -32.82
CA ASN A 2 13.14 -25.42 -32.23
C ASN A 2 13.52 -25.28 -30.76
N GLN A 3 14.28 -24.22 -30.45
CA GLN A 3 14.70 -23.89 -29.09
C GLN A 3 13.50 -23.24 -28.37
N HIS A 4 12.92 -23.94 -27.40
CA HIS A 4 12.07 -23.32 -26.39
C HIS A 4 12.97 -22.44 -25.52
N ARG A 5 12.85 -21.12 -25.67
CA ARG A 5 13.50 -20.19 -24.74
C ARG A 5 12.76 -20.27 -23.42
N SER A 6 13.36 -20.94 -22.44
CA SER A 6 12.94 -20.85 -21.05
C SER A 6 12.90 -19.37 -20.70
N GLN A 7 11.72 -18.84 -20.35
CA GLN A 7 11.65 -17.50 -19.79
C GLN A 7 12.23 -17.62 -18.38
N ASP A 8 13.45 -17.16 -18.21
CA ASP A 8 14.09 -17.03 -16.91
C ASP A 8 13.32 -15.94 -16.15
N PHE A 9 12.36 -16.35 -15.32
CA PHE A 9 11.70 -15.46 -14.37
C PHE A 9 12.69 -15.20 -13.24
N GLU A 10 13.36 -14.05 -13.25
CA GLU A 10 14.10 -13.59 -12.08
C GLU A 10 13.10 -13.15 -11.01
N PRO A 11 13.06 -13.81 -9.84
CA PRO A 11 12.23 -13.34 -8.74
C PRO A 11 12.74 -11.98 -8.26
N LEU A 12 11.82 -11.04 -8.05
CA LEU A 12 12.15 -9.74 -7.45
C LEU A 12 12.87 -9.94 -6.12
N SER A 13 13.92 -9.16 -5.87
CA SER A 13 14.52 -9.13 -4.53
C SER A 13 13.52 -8.59 -3.52
N GLN A 14 13.74 -8.84 -2.23
CA GLN A 14 12.88 -8.25 -1.18
C GLN A 14 12.85 -6.72 -1.24
N GLN A 15 13.97 -6.08 -1.59
CA GLN A 15 14.04 -4.63 -1.71
C GLN A 15 13.25 -4.13 -2.92
N ASP A 16 13.32 -4.83 -4.06
CA ASP A 16 12.55 -4.45 -5.25
C ASP A 16 11.05 -4.64 -5.01
N PHE A 17 10.66 -5.70 -4.30
CA PHE A 17 9.26 -5.95 -3.94
C PHE A 17 8.72 -4.89 -2.97
N LEU A 18 9.51 -4.47 -1.99
CA LEU A 18 9.16 -3.35 -1.10
C LEU A 18 9.02 -2.04 -1.87
N ALA A 19 9.98 -1.73 -2.75
CA ALA A 19 9.98 -0.50 -3.54
C ALA A 19 8.77 -0.41 -4.50
N PHE A 20 8.35 -1.56 -5.04
CA PHE A 20 7.13 -1.68 -5.83
C PHE A 20 5.90 -1.32 -4.98
N GLY A 21 5.73 -1.97 -3.81
CA GLY A 21 4.60 -1.72 -2.93
C GLY A 21 4.48 -0.28 -2.41
N LEU A 22 5.59 0.46 -2.27
CA LEU A 22 5.58 1.84 -1.76
C LEU A 22 4.80 2.83 -2.64
N ASN A 23 4.72 2.59 -3.94
CA ASN A 23 4.02 3.49 -4.87
C ASN A 23 2.66 2.91 -5.32
N ASP A 24 2.42 1.63 -5.07
CA ASP A 24 1.22 0.95 -5.57
C ASP A 24 0.13 0.77 -4.50
N VAL A 25 0.49 0.67 -3.22
CA VAL A 25 -0.48 0.38 -2.15
C VAL A 25 -0.29 1.23 -0.91
N ALA A 26 -1.40 1.53 -0.23
CA ALA A 26 -1.38 2.11 1.10
C ALA A 26 -2.32 1.34 2.04
N TYR A 27 -1.83 1.08 3.25
CA TYR A 27 -2.58 0.40 4.30
C TYR A 27 -3.44 1.38 5.10
N LEU A 28 -4.69 0.98 5.33
CA LEU A 28 -5.67 1.72 6.11
C LEU A 28 -5.99 0.94 7.39
N ARG A 29 -5.82 1.57 8.56
CA ARG A 29 -6.24 1.02 9.86
C ARG A 29 -6.77 2.10 10.77
N ASP A 30 -7.58 1.68 11.73
CA ASP A 30 -8.01 2.52 12.84
C ASP A 30 -6.82 2.92 13.72
N VAL A 31 -6.87 4.16 14.18
CA VAL A 31 -5.92 4.79 15.09
C VAL A 31 -6.72 5.48 16.18
N GLU A 32 -6.49 5.06 17.43
CA GLU A 32 -7.05 5.76 18.58
C GLU A 32 -6.32 7.08 18.80
N THR A 33 -7.09 8.15 18.97
CA THR A 33 -6.63 9.49 19.30
C THR A 33 -7.41 10.04 20.49
N GLU A 34 -6.96 11.14 21.09
CA GLU A 34 -7.68 11.79 22.19
C GLU A 34 -9.11 12.23 21.78
N ASP A 35 -9.31 12.53 20.50
CA ASP A 35 -10.60 12.94 19.92
C ASP A 35 -11.46 11.77 19.42
N GLY A 36 -11.01 10.52 19.59
CA GLY A 36 -11.69 9.30 19.17
C GLY A 36 -10.93 8.49 18.11
N VAL A 37 -11.62 7.56 17.46
CA VAL A 37 -11.04 6.68 16.44
C VAL A 37 -11.05 7.39 15.08
N VAL A 38 -9.89 7.41 14.43
CA VAL A 38 -9.68 7.93 13.06
C VAL A 38 -9.03 6.86 12.20
N VAL A 39 -9.01 7.05 10.88
CA VAL A 39 -8.34 6.13 9.95
C VAL A 39 -6.96 6.68 9.58
N GLY A 40 -5.91 5.93 9.90
CA GLY A 40 -4.55 6.23 9.47
C GLY A 40 -4.24 5.62 8.09
N ILE A 41 -3.52 6.39 7.26
CA ILE A 41 -2.97 5.96 5.98
C ILE A 41 -1.47 5.70 6.17
N PHE A 42 -1.03 4.49 5.83
CA PHE A 42 0.36 4.05 5.97
C PHE A 42 0.90 3.56 4.63
N ALA A 43 2.13 3.94 4.29
CA ALA A 43 2.84 3.39 3.15
C ALA A 43 3.14 1.89 3.36
N ALA A 44 3.57 1.20 2.30
CA ALA A 44 3.87 -0.22 2.36
C ALA A 44 5.00 -0.61 3.34
N ASP A 45 5.90 0.32 3.67
CA ASP A 45 6.93 0.16 4.70
C ASP A 45 6.42 0.41 6.13
N GLY A 46 5.15 0.79 6.30
CA GLY A 46 4.54 1.13 7.57
C GLY A 46 4.71 2.59 7.99
N THR A 47 5.35 3.43 7.19
CA THR A 47 5.46 4.86 7.45
C THR A 47 4.08 5.51 7.43
N ARG A 48 3.71 6.24 8.50
CA ARG A 48 2.44 6.97 8.54
C ARG A 48 2.50 8.18 7.61
N MET A 49 1.59 8.23 6.64
CA MET A 49 1.50 9.33 5.68
C MET A 49 0.49 10.38 6.10
N ALA A 50 -0.70 9.96 6.57
CA ALA A 50 -1.80 10.85 6.92
C ALA A 50 -2.80 10.20 7.87
N VAL A 51 -3.75 10.99 8.39
CA VAL A 51 -4.93 10.52 9.13
C VAL A 51 -6.18 11.21 8.59
N MET A 52 -7.28 10.47 8.50
CA MET A 52 -8.57 10.93 7.99
C MET A 52 -9.69 10.51 8.93
N LYS A 53 -10.82 11.22 8.87
CA LYS A 53 -11.95 10.99 9.79
C LYS A 53 -12.64 9.65 9.58
N ASP A 54 -12.61 9.13 8.35
CA ASP A 54 -13.33 7.91 7.98
C ASP A 54 -12.62 7.17 6.84
N LEU A 55 -13.00 5.91 6.68
CA LEU A 55 -12.38 4.98 5.73
C LEU A 55 -12.61 5.39 4.27
N SER A 56 -13.79 5.94 3.94
CA SER A 56 -14.11 6.33 2.57
C SER A 56 -13.27 7.53 2.12
N THR A 57 -13.09 8.52 2.99
CA THR A 57 -12.21 9.67 2.76
C THR A 57 -10.76 9.23 2.64
N ALA A 58 -10.31 8.32 3.52
CA ALA A 58 -8.96 7.76 3.43
C ALA A 58 -8.73 7.02 2.11
N ALA A 59 -9.67 6.14 1.71
CA ALA A 59 -9.58 5.39 0.46
C ALA A 59 -9.60 6.29 -0.78
N ALA A 60 -10.41 7.35 -0.77
CA ALA A 60 -10.41 8.34 -1.84
C ALA A 60 -9.07 9.07 -1.95
N ALA A 61 -8.49 9.48 -0.82
CA ALA A 61 -7.19 10.14 -0.79
C ALA A 61 -6.06 9.23 -1.29
N VAL A 62 -6.09 7.94 -0.95
CA VAL A 62 -5.13 6.94 -1.47
C VAL A 62 -5.24 6.83 -2.99
N ARG A 63 -6.45 6.67 -3.54
CA ARG A 63 -6.68 6.58 -4.99
C ARG A 63 -6.34 7.87 -5.74
N GLN A 64 -6.51 9.03 -5.12
CA GLN A 64 -6.08 10.32 -5.68
C GLN A 64 -4.57 10.38 -5.91
N ASN A 65 -3.79 9.59 -5.15
CA ASN A 65 -2.35 9.45 -5.28
C ASN A 65 -1.96 8.20 -6.08
N GLU A 66 -2.87 7.66 -6.91
CA GLU A 66 -2.64 6.52 -7.80
C GLU A 66 -2.26 5.21 -7.09
N MET A 67 -2.55 5.11 -5.79
CA MET A 67 -2.35 3.90 -4.99
C MET A 67 -3.67 3.13 -4.79
N GLU A 68 -3.59 1.83 -4.51
CA GLU A 68 -4.73 1.01 -4.09
C GLU A 68 -4.84 0.96 -2.55
N PRO A 69 -5.99 1.34 -1.96
CA PRO A 69 -6.20 1.24 -0.52
C PRO A 69 -6.45 -0.20 -0.08
N LEU A 70 -5.63 -0.68 0.85
CA LEU A 70 -5.79 -1.98 1.49
C LEU A 70 -6.16 -1.79 2.95
N SER A 71 -7.33 -2.29 3.33
CA SER A 71 -7.76 -2.23 4.72
C SER A 71 -7.23 -3.42 5.50
N VAL A 72 -6.55 -3.15 6.61
CA VAL A 72 -6.09 -4.15 7.57
C VAL A 72 -7.02 -4.09 8.78
N HIS A 73 -8.10 -4.88 8.70
CA HIS A 73 -9.05 -5.14 9.78
C HIS A 73 -8.83 -6.54 10.35
#